data_AF-A0A2N0R1V7-F1
#
_entry.id   AF-A0A2N0R1V7-F1
#
_cell.length_a   1.000
_cell.length_b   1.000
_cell.length_c   1.000
_cell.angle_alpha   90.00
_cell.angle_beta   90.00
_cell.angle_gamma   90.00
#
_symmetry.space_group_name_H-M   'P 1'
#
loop_
_entity.id
_entity.type
_entity.pdbx_description
1 polymer ?
#
loop_
_entity_poly.entity_id
_entity_poly.type
_entity_poly.pdbx_seq_one_letter_code
_entity_poly.pdbx_strand_id
1 'polypeptide(L)'
;MTKKLNDVPFLSEGLEYKKVITDYLGKLAEMVKISCVSKWQNLGFYRQVLTIFTVPAEFDDDAISTMREYHAFTAELTKDKFSRNLKFATEPEAVAIYCLNSMKGQYNLSTG
;
A
#
# COMPACT_ATOMS: atom_id res chain seq x y z
N MET A 1 -18.64 -18.25 8.61
CA MET A 1 -18.53 -18.66 7.20
C MET A 1 -17.07 -19.10 6.98
N THR A 2 -16.79 -20.39 7.02
CA THR A 2 -15.43 -20.93 6.91
C THR A 2 -14.98 -20.90 5.45
N LYS A 3 -14.14 -19.93 5.07
CA LYS A 3 -13.43 -19.93 3.78
C LYS A 3 -12.67 -21.26 3.68
N LYS A 4 -12.96 -22.08 2.67
CA LYS A 4 -12.24 -23.33 2.44
C LYS A 4 -10.81 -22.97 2.02
N LEU A 5 -9.83 -23.71 2.54
CA LEU A 5 -8.40 -23.55 2.24
C LEU A 5 -8.08 -23.60 0.72
N ASN A 6 -9.01 -24.15 -0.08
CA ASN A 6 -8.88 -24.35 -1.52
C ASN A 6 -9.12 -23.08 -2.37
N ASP A 7 -9.60 -21.98 -1.79
CA ASP A 7 -9.87 -20.74 -2.53
C ASP A 7 -8.68 -19.77 -2.53
N VAL A 8 -7.57 -20.13 -1.88
CA VAL A 8 -6.35 -19.31 -1.85
C VAL A 8 -5.44 -19.74 -3.01
N PRO A 9 -5.11 -18.82 -3.95
CA PRO A 9 -4.19 -19.16 -5.03
C PRO A 9 -2.86 -19.65 -4.46
N PHE A 10 -2.45 -20.84 -4.88
CA PHE A 10 -1.19 -21.44 -4.45
C PHE A 10 -0.03 -20.75 -5.16
N LEU A 11 1.02 -20.44 -4.41
CA LEU A 11 2.28 -19.98 -4.98
C LEU A 11 2.94 -21.17 -5.69
N SER A 12 3.38 -20.98 -6.94
CA SER A 12 3.98 -22.07 -7.72
C SER A 12 5.24 -22.62 -7.06
N GLU A 13 5.50 -23.90 -7.27
CA GLU A 13 6.66 -24.59 -6.70
C GLU A 13 7.97 -23.86 -7.07
N GLY A 14 8.80 -23.58 -6.06
CA GLY A 14 10.07 -22.84 -6.23
C GLY A 14 9.97 -21.32 -6.09
N LEU A 15 8.78 -20.74 -5.94
CA LEU A 15 8.63 -19.33 -5.56
C LEU A 15 8.51 -19.19 -4.05
N GLU A 16 9.38 -18.36 -3.47
CA GLU A 16 9.28 -17.95 -2.07
C GLU A 16 8.43 -16.68 -1.97
N TYR A 17 7.35 -16.70 -1.18
CA TYR A 17 6.40 -15.58 -1.11
C TYR A 17 7.09 -14.26 -0.74
N LYS A 18 8.08 -14.30 0.15
CA LYS A 18 8.88 -13.12 0.56
C LYS A 18 9.61 -12.49 -0.61
N LYS A 19 10.19 -13.32 -1.48
CA LYS A 19 10.90 -12.87 -2.68
C LYS A 19 9.92 -12.27 -3.68
N VAL A 20 8.79 -12.91 -3.92
CA VAL A 20 7.76 -12.40 -4.83
C VAL A 20 7.22 -11.04 -4.36
N ILE A 21 6.91 -10.91 -3.07
CA ILE A 21 6.49 -9.65 -2.45
C ILE A 21 7.57 -8.59 -2.65
N THR A 22 8.83 -8.90 -2.30
CA THR A 22 9.95 -7.96 -2.40
C THR A 22 10.19 -7.50 -3.84
N ASP A 23 10.23 -8.43 -4.80
CA ASP A 23 10.52 -8.13 -6.21
C ASP A 23 9.43 -7.24 -6.83
N TYR A 24 8.16 -7.60 -6.63
CA TYR A 24 7.03 -6.83 -7.16
C TYR A 24 7.00 -5.41 -6.59
N LEU A 25 7.13 -5.31 -5.26
CA LEU A 25 7.02 -4.04 -4.56
C LEU A 25 8.25 -3.15 -4.75
N GLY A 26 9.43 -3.75 -4.88
CA GLY A 26 10.66 -3.04 -5.22
C GLY A 26 10.52 -2.35 -6.57
N LYS A 27 10.02 -3.06 -7.58
CA LYS A 27 9.80 -2.47 -8.90
C LYS A 27 8.69 -1.39 -8.88
N LEU A 28 7.61 -1.63 -8.14
CA LEU A 28 6.55 -0.62 -7.96
C LEU A 28 7.11 0.65 -7.29
N ALA A 29 7.88 0.52 -6.22
CA ALA A 29 8.49 1.63 -5.49
C ALA A 29 9.43 2.44 -6.39
N GLU A 30 10.26 1.77 -7.20
CA GLU A 30 11.12 2.40 -8.19
C GLU A 30 10.30 3.25 -9.19
N MET A 31 9.25 2.67 -9.78
CA MET A 31 8.39 3.39 -10.74
C MET A 31 7.70 4.59 -10.12
N VAL A 32 7.21 4.45 -8.88
CA VAL A 32 6.57 5.56 -8.15
C VAL A 32 7.57 6.68 -7.89
N LYS A 33 8.78 6.37 -7.41
CA LYS A 33 9.83 7.38 -7.18
C LYS A 33 10.19 8.13 -8.46
N ILE A 34 10.41 7.41 -9.56
CA ILE A 34 10.70 8.01 -10.88
C ILE A 34 9.55 8.93 -11.32
N SER A 35 8.31 8.47 -11.15
CA SER A 35 7.12 9.25 -11.49
C SER A 35 6.97 10.51 -10.64
N CYS A 36 7.36 10.46 -9.37
CA CYS A 36 7.34 11.62 -8.48
C CYS A 36 8.45 12.62 -8.83
N VAL A 37 9.70 12.17 -8.98
CA VAL A 37 10.85 13.06 -9.26
C VAL A 37 10.71 13.72 -10.64
N SER A 38 10.12 13.03 -11.62
CA SER A 38 9.85 13.61 -12.95
C SER A 38 8.79 14.71 -12.94
N LYS A 39 7.82 14.66 -12.01
CA LYS A 39 6.77 15.68 -11.86
C LYS A 39 7.14 16.81 -10.90
N TRP A 40 7.92 16.53 -9.86
CA TRP A 40 8.27 17.49 -8.82
C TRP A 40 9.79 17.59 -8.66
N GLN A 41 10.37 18.68 -9.18
CA GLN A 41 11.80 18.97 -9.04
C GLN A 41 12.19 19.07 -7.56
N ASN A 42 13.35 18.52 -7.19
CA ASN A 42 13.92 18.54 -5.84
C ASN A 42 13.06 17.88 -4.75
N LEU A 43 12.12 16.99 -5.11
CA LEU A 43 11.32 16.25 -4.14
C LEU A 43 12.18 15.23 -3.36
N GLY A 44 12.35 15.46 -2.06
CA GLY A 44 12.92 14.50 -1.13
C GLY A 44 11.93 13.40 -0.78
N PHE A 45 11.80 12.40 -1.64
CA PHE A 45 10.78 11.33 -1.55
C PHE A 45 10.57 10.81 -0.12
N TYR A 46 11.62 10.30 0.53
CA TYR A 46 11.50 9.69 1.86
C TYR A 46 11.09 10.65 2.99
N ARG A 47 11.30 11.95 2.83
CA ARG A 47 10.98 12.97 3.84
C ARG A 47 9.65 13.66 3.59
N GLN A 48 9.29 13.86 2.33
CA GLN A 48 8.18 14.73 1.91
C GLN A 48 6.98 13.97 1.36
N VAL A 49 7.14 12.70 0.99
CA VAL A 49 6.03 11.88 0.48
C VAL A 49 5.47 11.01 1.58
N LEU A 50 4.17 11.09 1.82
CA LEU A 50 3.42 10.15 2.63
C LEU A 50 2.78 9.11 1.71
N THR A 51 3.16 7.84 1.90
CA THR A 51 2.58 6.72 1.17
C THR A 51 1.53 6.02 2.04
N ILE A 52 0.36 5.75 1.46
CA ILE A 52 -0.73 5.01 2.11
C ILE A 52 -0.97 3.75 1.29
N PHE A 53 -0.74 2.58 1.88
CA PHE A 53 -1.01 1.30 1.24
C PHE A 53 -2.37 0.77 1.66
N THR A 54 -3.20 0.39 0.70
CA THR A 54 -4.48 -0.25 0.99
C THR A 54 -4.29 -1.74 1.14
N VAL A 55 -4.87 -2.33 2.19
CA VAL A 55 -4.83 -3.77 2.46
C VAL A 55 -6.23 -4.33 2.65
N PRO A 56 -6.45 -5.64 2.46
CA PRO A 56 -7.71 -6.28 2.80
C PRO A 56 -8.08 -6.03 4.26
N ALA A 57 -9.37 -5.90 4.56
CA ALA A 57 -9.85 -5.67 5.92
C ALA A 57 -9.63 -6.88 6.84
N GLU A 58 -9.39 -8.06 6.25
CA GLU A 58 -9.12 -9.31 6.96
C GLU A 58 -7.65 -9.51 7.32
N PHE A 59 -6.75 -8.60 6.93
CA PHE A 59 -5.35 -8.69 7.33
C PHE A 59 -5.21 -8.42 8.83
N ASP A 60 -4.59 -9.38 9.52
CA ASP A 60 -4.22 -9.22 10.92
C ASP A 60 -2.93 -8.39 11.07
N ASP A 61 -2.59 -8.07 12.31
CA ASP A 61 -1.41 -7.25 12.63
C ASP A 61 -0.10 -7.90 12.13
N ASP A 62 -0.04 -9.23 12.07
CA ASP A 62 1.14 -9.97 11.59
C ASP A 62 1.28 -9.87 10.08
N ALA A 63 0.18 -9.96 9.32
CA ALA A 63 0.16 -9.74 7.88
C ALA A 63 0.52 -8.29 7.54
N ILE A 64 0.00 -7.31 8.29
CA ILE A 64 0.35 -5.89 8.12
C ILE A 64 1.83 -5.65 8.47
N SER A 65 2.34 -6.27 9.53
CA SER A 65 3.75 -6.19 9.94
C SER A 65 4.67 -6.80 8.88
N THR A 66 4.30 -7.97 8.34
CA THR A 66 5.02 -8.64 7.25
C THR A 66 5.05 -7.76 6.00
N MET A 67 3.89 -7.21 5.61
CA MET A 67 3.82 -6.25 4.51
C MET A 67 4.71 -5.05 4.80
N ARG A 68 4.64 -4.43 5.98
CA ARG A 68 5.50 -3.29 6.33
C ARG A 68 6.98 -3.64 6.23
N GLU A 69 7.41 -4.81 6.70
CA GLU A 69 8.82 -5.20 6.64
C GLU A 69 9.33 -5.34 5.20
N TYR A 70 8.67 -6.17 4.38
CA TYR A 70 9.13 -6.46 3.02
C TYR A 70 8.86 -5.30 2.04
N HIS A 71 7.77 -4.56 2.24
CA HIS A 71 7.34 -3.45 1.39
C HIS A 71 8.05 -2.13 1.71
N ALA A 72 8.30 -1.83 2.98
CA ALA A 72 8.85 -0.54 3.39
C ALA A 72 10.37 -0.51 3.36
N PHE A 73 11.01 -1.58 3.86
CA PHE A 73 12.45 -1.62 4.04
C PHE A 73 13.15 -2.31 2.86
N THR A 74 12.72 -3.53 2.51
CA THR A 74 13.41 -4.33 1.48
C THR A 74 13.17 -3.81 0.07
N ALA A 75 11.96 -3.34 -0.23
CA ALA A 75 11.62 -2.70 -1.51
C ALA A 75 12.04 -1.22 -1.61
N GLU A 76 12.81 -0.72 -0.63
CA GLU A 76 13.29 0.66 -0.53
C GLU A 76 12.20 1.75 -0.60
N LEU A 77 10.92 1.45 -0.39
CA LEU A 77 9.87 2.47 -0.45
C LEU A 77 10.02 3.51 0.67
N THR A 78 10.64 3.11 1.78
CA THR A 78 11.02 3.99 2.88
C THR A 78 12.47 3.74 3.28
N LYS A 79 13.09 4.73 3.93
CA LYS A 79 14.46 4.58 4.46
C LYS A 79 14.50 3.84 5.81
N ASP A 80 13.35 3.63 6.44
CA ASP A 80 13.23 3.11 7.81
C ASP A 80 11.96 2.25 7.95
N LYS A 81 12.07 1.06 8.55
CA LYS A 81 10.96 0.11 8.74
C LYS A 81 9.77 0.72 9.48
N PHE A 82 10.03 1.68 10.38
CA PHE A 82 9.05 2.39 11.19
C PHE A 82 8.83 3.83 10.72
N SER A 83 9.14 4.12 9.44
CA SER A 83 8.89 5.43 8.86
C SER A 83 7.43 5.85 9.03
N ARG A 84 7.24 7.01 9.66
CA ARG A 84 5.92 7.66 9.81
C ARG A 84 5.30 8.07 8.46
N ASN A 85 6.12 8.09 7.40
CA ASN A 85 5.71 8.38 6.04
C ASN A 85 5.18 7.16 5.28
N LEU A 86 4.98 6.02 5.96
CA LEU A 86 4.21 4.88 5.44
C LEU A 86 3.08 4.50 6.39
N LYS A 87 1.85 4.58 5.88
CA LYS A 87 0.63 4.19 6.58
C LYS A 87 -0.10 3.10 5.81
N PHE A 88 -0.97 2.39 6.52
CA PHE A 88 -1.89 1.43 5.94
C PHE A 88 -3.32 1.92 6.19
N ALA A 89 -4.19 1.64 5.22
CA ALA A 89 -5.63 1.78 5.34
C ALA A 89 -6.26 0.50 4.80
N THR A 90 -7.49 0.20 5.16
CA THR A 90 -8.18 -0.92 4.52
C THR A 90 -8.72 -0.49 3.15
N GLU A 91 -8.77 -1.43 2.20
CA GLU A 91 -9.43 -1.22 0.91
C GLU A 91 -10.87 -0.68 1.05
N PRO A 92 -11.76 -1.24 1.90
CA PRO A 92 -13.09 -0.67 2.08
C PRO A 92 -13.08 0.75 2.66
N GLU A 93 -12.15 1.12 3.54
CA GLU A 93 -11.99 2.51 4.00
C GLU A 93 -11.60 3.44 2.84
N ALA A 94 -10.66 3.04 2.00
CA ALA A 94 -10.24 3.83 0.84
C ALA A 94 -11.39 4.03 -0.16
N VAL A 95 -12.20 2.99 -0.40
CA VAL A 95 -13.41 3.06 -1.23
C VAL A 95 -14.44 4.01 -0.60
N ALA A 96 -14.69 3.91 0.71
CA ALA A 96 -15.62 4.80 1.40
C ALA A 96 -15.20 6.28 1.27
N ILE A 97 -13.91 6.58 1.45
CA ILE A 97 -13.36 7.94 1.27
C ILE A 97 -13.57 8.42 -0.16
N TYR A 98 -13.27 7.56 -1.16
CA TYR A 98 -13.46 7.89 -2.56
C TYR A 98 -14.93 8.21 -2.89
N CYS A 99 -15.87 7.37 -2.45
CA CYS A 99 -17.30 7.59 -2.64
C CYS A 99 -17.76 8.90 -1.99
N LEU A 100 -17.37 9.15 -0.73
CA LEU A 100 -17.73 10.39 -0.02
C LEU A 100 -17.22 11.64 -0.74
N ASN A 101 -15.98 11.62 -1.23
CA ASN A 101 -15.41 12.73 -1.98
C ASN A 101 -16.10 12.94 -3.34
N SER A 102 -16.44 11.86 -4.02
CA SER A 102 -17.15 11.91 -5.32
C SER A 102 -18.55 12.50 -5.16
N MET A 103 -19.27 12.10 -4.10
CA MET A 103 -20.60 12.62 -3.79
C MET A 103 -20.56 14.11 -3.38
N LYS A 104 -19.53 14.54 -2.63
CA LYS A 104 -19.36 15.97 -2.31
C LYS A 104 -19.19 16.84 -3.56
N GLY A 105 -18.45 16.35 -4.56
CA GLY A 105 -18.27 17.06 -5.84
C GLY A 105 -19.52 17.10 -6.73
N GLN A 106 -20.40 16.09 -6.62
CA GLN A 106 -21.61 15.97 -7.44
C GLN A 106 -22.86 16.62 -6.83
N TYR A 107 -22.99 16.61 -5.51
CA TYR A 107 -24.24 16.96 -4.83
C TYR A 107 -24.13 18.13 -3.85
N ASN A 108 -22.98 18.82 -3.79
CA ASN A 108 -22.74 19.99 -2.94
C ASN A 108 -23.20 19.78 -1.48
N LEU A 109 -22.99 18.56 -0.97
CA LEU A 109 -23.45 18.15 0.35
C LEU A 109 -22.61 18.87 1.41
N SER A 110 -23.13 19.99 1.94
CA SER A 110 -22.59 20.66 3.11
C SER A 110 -22.86 19.82 4.35
N THR A 111 -21.82 19.48 5.10
CA THR A 111 -21.98 19.00 6.47
C THR A 111 -22.42 20.19 7.31
N GLY A 112 -23.69 20.19 7.73
CA GLY A 112 -24.23 21.16 8.69
C GLY A 112 -23.56 21.05 10.05
#